data_AF-A0A4R9APL1-F1
#
_entry.id   AF-A0A4R9APL1-F1
#
_cell.length_a   1.000
_cell.length_b   1.000
_cell.length_c   1.000
_cell.angle_alpha   90.00
_cell.angle_beta   90.00
_cell.angle_gamma   90.00
#
_symmetry.space_group_name_H-M   'P 1'
#
loop_
_entity.id
_entity.type
_entity.pdbx_description
1 polymer ?
#
loop_
_entity_poly.entity_id
_entity_poly.type
_entity_poly.pdbx_seq_one_letter_code
_entity_poly.pdbx_strand_id
1 'polypeptide(L)'
;MVNLNLDFGACSNAVIDDLSVGYDPNRPPYTDGIAQLDRLGSSTKLVTLGIGGNDMGFADVLKGCVTAQLGDALNPFVDAACEPEYGDSVDDRLEVMIDKDKLGTIYKEVRRRAPFARVLILGYPRFYVEGGQHNAAHDDYCAGMRMTDQRWINREIRQFNSAISNSARSLGLQYVGIYDTPAGHELCGPSADLFLNGIKLFDQVESYHPNEFGHELIARDVTAALRAPSPGTLFNVHPGETIDYSFQPSGGDLDASTQWPGSDVVLSLTSPSGRVIGRETSATDVSHEVGPTFESYHIANAEVGQWTATLFGAQVAPQGEETRLDVWQAPPANLDPTASMSLASAGRSITLDAGASADADGSIVEYLWEFGDGSTTTGRQLSHTYTTAGTYLVTLAIRDDEGGEAFVSADQLVEVPKYEFSGFRSPVDAAPAFNQMKAGRAVPLKFAPGGDFGMDILSAGSPSSTATECATGAAISNVETTTTAGNSSLSYDAASGTYTYVWKTASTWAGTCRTFTLTLDDGSSDVAKFKFK
;
A
#
# COMPACT_ATOMS: atom_id res chain seq x y z
N MET A 1 1.93 -16.44 -44.10
CA MET A 1 2.45 -16.96 -42.81
C MET A 1 3.70 -16.17 -42.49
N VAL A 2 3.65 -15.26 -41.52
CA VAL A 2 4.87 -14.71 -40.93
C VAL A 2 5.39 -15.82 -40.01
N ASN A 3 6.56 -16.40 -40.29
CA ASN A 3 7.24 -17.23 -39.31
C ASN A 3 7.70 -16.29 -38.20
N LEU A 4 6.92 -16.19 -37.13
CA LEU A 4 7.31 -15.50 -35.92
C LEU A 4 8.24 -16.43 -35.16
N ASN A 5 9.55 -16.18 -35.24
CA ASN A 5 10.47 -16.74 -34.27
C ASN A 5 10.24 -15.99 -32.95
N LEU A 6 9.69 -16.68 -31.96
CA LEU A 6 9.61 -16.16 -30.60
C LEU A 6 10.94 -16.42 -29.90
N ASP A 7 11.59 -15.36 -29.45
CA ASP A 7 12.74 -15.43 -28.56
C ASP A 7 12.33 -14.84 -27.20
N PHE A 8 12.29 -15.67 -26.16
CA PHE A 8 11.84 -15.27 -24.82
C PHE A 8 13.04 -15.13 -23.89
N GLY A 9 13.45 -13.88 -23.64
CA GLY A 9 14.63 -13.54 -22.86
C GLY A 9 14.38 -13.04 -21.44
N ALA A 10 13.11 -12.90 -21.02
CA ALA A 10 12.78 -12.46 -19.67
C ALA A 10 13.30 -13.45 -18.63
N CYS A 11 13.78 -12.94 -17.49
CA CYS A 11 14.34 -13.74 -16.41
C CYS A 11 13.85 -13.24 -15.06
N SER A 12 13.59 -14.16 -14.14
CA SER A 12 13.27 -13.84 -12.74
C SER A 12 14.39 -13.02 -12.12
N ASN A 13 14.02 -12.04 -11.27
CA ASN A 13 14.93 -11.17 -10.52
C ASN A 13 15.85 -10.27 -11.36
N ALA A 14 15.63 -10.15 -12.67
CA ALA A 14 16.42 -9.26 -13.51
C ALA A 14 16.26 -7.80 -13.08
N VAL A 15 17.38 -7.09 -12.93
CA VAL A 15 17.44 -5.63 -12.84
C VAL A 15 17.75 -5.02 -14.22
N ILE A 16 17.60 -3.70 -14.38
CA ILE A 16 17.88 -3.02 -15.66
C ILE A 16 19.31 -3.31 -16.16
N ASP A 17 20.29 -3.37 -15.26
CA ASP A 17 21.69 -3.61 -15.63
C ASP A 17 21.89 -5.02 -16.24
N ASP A 18 21.08 -5.99 -15.82
CA ASP A 18 21.14 -7.39 -16.30
C ASP A 18 20.69 -7.52 -17.77
N LEU A 19 19.97 -6.52 -18.29
CA LEU A 19 19.56 -6.50 -19.69
C LEU A 19 20.76 -6.38 -20.64
N SER A 20 21.85 -5.74 -20.18
CA SER A 20 23.04 -5.45 -20.99
C SER A 20 24.26 -6.31 -20.64
N VAL A 21 24.20 -7.14 -19.60
CA VAL A 21 25.32 -7.98 -19.14
C VAL A 21 24.97 -9.46 -19.29
N GLY A 22 25.76 -10.21 -20.07
CA GLY A 22 25.43 -11.59 -20.43
C GLY A 22 25.73 -12.65 -19.38
N TYR A 23 26.61 -12.38 -18.42
CA TYR A 23 26.92 -13.33 -17.35
C TYR A 23 27.62 -12.64 -16.18
N ASP A 24 27.05 -12.75 -14.97
CA ASP A 24 27.70 -12.41 -13.70
C ASP A 24 27.71 -13.66 -12.80
N PRO A 25 28.88 -14.20 -12.42
CA PRO A 25 28.97 -15.40 -11.56
C PRO A 25 28.44 -15.20 -10.13
N ASN A 26 28.16 -13.95 -9.72
CA ASN A 26 27.58 -13.62 -8.42
C ASN A 26 26.08 -13.30 -8.48
N ARG A 27 25.44 -13.33 -9.65
CA ARG A 27 24.00 -13.12 -9.83
C ARG A 27 23.31 -14.41 -10.29
N PRO A 28 22.07 -14.68 -9.85
CA PRO A 28 21.36 -15.92 -10.17
C PRO A 28 21.25 -16.15 -11.69
N PRO A 29 21.15 -17.41 -12.13
CA PRO A 29 21.70 -17.85 -13.41
C PRO A 29 20.85 -17.37 -14.59
N TYR A 30 21.45 -16.54 -15.43
CA TYR A 30 21.10 -16.46 -16.85
C TYR A 30 21.16 -17.89 -17.41
N THR A 31 20.00 -18.48 -17.72
CA THR A 31 19.91 -19.91 -18.08
C THR A 31 20.71 -20.29 -19.34
N ASP A 32 21.14 -19.29 -20.13
CA ASP A 32 21.97 -19.44 -21.32
C ASP A 32 23.24 -18.56 -21.35
N GLY A 33 23.46 -17.67 -20.37
CA GLY A 33 24.61 -16.77 -20.33
C GLY A 33 24.62 -15.68 -21.42
N ILE A 34 23.44 -15.31 -21.94
CA ILE A 34 23.28 -14.28 -22.97
C ILE A 34 22.62 -13.04 -22.34
N ALA A 35 23.13 -11.84 -22.64
CA ALA A 35 22.48 -10.62 -22.18
C ALA A 35 21.11 -10.51 -22.85
N GLN A 36 20.06 -10.12 -22.13
CA GLN A 36 18.71 -10.15 -22.70
C GLN A 36 18.60 -9.31 -23.99
N LEU A 37 19.32 -8.18 -24.07
CA LEU A 37 19.34 -7.34 -25.26
C LEU A 37 20.24 -7.87 -26.40
N ASP A 38 21.12 -8.85 -26.18
CA ASP A 38 21.94 -9.45 -27.26
C ASP A 38 21.11 -10.31 -28.22
N ARG A 39 19.88 -10.66 -27.81
CA ARG A 39 18.89 -11.35 -28.63
C ARG A 39 18.22 -10.44 -29.66
N LEU A 40 18.37 -9.12 -29.49
CA LEU A 40 17.81 -8.13 -30.40
C LEU A 40 18.69 -7.92 -31.63
N GLY A 41 18.04 -7.66 -32.75
CA GLY A 41 18.70 -7.28 -34.00
C GLY A 41 17.77 -6.60 -34.99
N SER A 42 18.29 -6.18 -36.14
CA SER A 42 17.52 -5.48 -37.19
C SER A 42 16.38 -6.31 -37.79
N SER A 43 16.38 -7.64 -37.63
CA SER A 43 15.27 -8.50 -38.02
C SER A 43 14.10 -8.48 -37.02
N THR A 44 14.30 -7.99 -35.79
CA THR A 44 13.29 -7.91 -34.74
C THR A 44 12.16 -6.98 -35.15
N LYS A 45 10.90 -7.42 -34.97
CA LYS A 45 9.70 -6.67 -35.36
C LYS A 45 8.82 -6.24 -34.19
N LEU A 46 8.97 -6.89 -33.05
CA LEU A 46 8.23 -6.59 -31.83
C LEU A 46 9.12 -6.86 -30.63
N VAL A 47 9.13 -5.92 -29.69
CA VAL A 47 9.72 -6.09 -28.35
C VAL A 47 8.63 -5.75 -27.33
N THR A 48 8.43 -6.63 -26.35
CA THR A 48 7.64 -6.36 -25.15
C THR A 48 8.60 -6.39 -23.96
N LEU A 49 8.58 -5.37 -23.11
CA LEU A 49 9.52 -5.25 -22.00
C LEU A 49 8.80 -4.75 -20.74
N GLY A 50 8.96 -5.47 -19.63
CA GLY A 50 8.65 -4.99 -18.28
C GLY A 50 9.90 -5.18 -17.42
N ILE A 51 10.40 -4.11 -16.80
CA ILE A 51 11.64 -4.12 -16.02
C ILE A 51 11.64 -3.00 -14.98
N GLY A 52 12.49 -3.14 -13.96
CA GLY A 52 12.79 -2.09 -12.99
C GLY A 52 12.15 -2.28 -11.62
N GLY A 53 11.16 -3.17 -11.46
CA GLY A 53 10.60 -3.48 -10.13
C GLY A 53 11.63 -4.05 -9.15
N ASN A 54 12.62 -4.81 -9.65
CA ASN A 54 13.73 -5.32 -8.82
C ASN A 54 14.75 -4.22 -8.47
N ASP A 55 14.97 -3.25 -9.36
CA ASP A 55 15.80 -2.08 -9.09
C ASP A 55 15.16 -1.15 -8.05
N MET A 56 13.83 -1.07 -8.00
CA MET A 56 13.07 -0.46 -6.90
C MET A 56 13.19 -1.25 -5.60
N GLY A 57 13.60 -2.53 -5.68
CA GLY A 57 13.76 -3.45 -4.55
C GLY A 57 12.45 -3.81 -3.87
N PHE A 58 11.34 -3.83 -4.60
CA PHE A 58 10.02 -4.20 -4.08
C PHE A 58 10.03 -5.57 -3.38
N ALA A 59 10.80 -6.53 -3.86
CA ALA A 59 10.89 -7.85 -3.21
C ALA A 59 11.38 -7.76 -1.74
N ASP A 60 12.40 -6.94 -1.48
CA ASP A 60 12.94 -6.75 -0.13
C ASP A 60 11.98 -5.96 0.75
N VAL A 61 11.34 -4.92 0.19
CA VAL A 61 10.30 -4.12 0.85
C VAL A 61 9.14 -5.01 1.29
N LEU A 62 8.55 -5.78 0.37
CA LEU A 62 7.42 -6.67 0.65
C LEU A 62 7.78 -7.73 1.69
N LYS A 63 8.98 -8.31 1.58
CA LYS A 63 9.46 -9.28 2.57
C LYS A 63 9.61 -8.63 3.94
N GLY A 64 10.21 -7.45 4.00
CA GLY A 64 10.35 -6.63 5.20
C GLY A 64 9.02 -6.39 5.88
N CYS A 65 8.07 -5.82 5.13
CA CYS A 65 6.69 -5.59 5.52
C CYS A 65 6.01 -6.83 6.12
N VAL A 66 6.06 -7.97 5.42
CA VAL A 66 5.42 -9.20 5.90
C VAL A 66 6.11 -9.72 7.17
N THR A 67 7.43 -9.63 7.27
CA THR A 67 8.17 -10.11 8.47
C THR A 67 8.02 -9.19 9.68
N ALA A 68 7.86 -7.89 9.45
CA ALA A 68 7.61 -6.89 10.48
C ALA A 68 6.32 -7.20 11.25
N GLN A 69 5.26 -7.57 10.54
CA GLN A 69 3.96 -7.99 11.13
C GLN A 69 4.09 -9.23 12.04
N LEU A 70 5.00 -10.18 11.73
CA LEU A 70 5.28 -11.31 12.62
C LEU A 70 5.97 -10.87 13.91
N GLY A 71 6.71 -9.76 13.87
CA GLY A 71 7.29 -9.11 15.04
C GLY A 71 6.20 -8.51 15.95
N ASP A 72 5.21 -7.82 15.37
CA ASP A 72 4.07 -7.23 16.10
C ASP A 72 3.26 -8.31 16.84
N ALA A 73 3.06 -9.48 16.22
CA ALA A 73 2.38 -10.61 16.83
C ALA A 73 3.11 -11.17 18.08
N LEU A 74 4.42 -10.94 18.18
CA LEU A 74 5.26 -11.36 19.31
C LEU A 74 5.50 -10.23 20.32
N ASN A 75 5.33 -8.97 19.92
CA ASN A 75 5.46 -7.80 20.78
C ASN A 75 4.42 -6.72 20.40
N PRO A 76 3.24 -6.69 21.06
CA PRO A 76 2.17 -5.74 20.74
C PRO A 76 2.50 -4.27 21.11
N PHE A 77 3.72 -3.99 21.57
CA PHE A 77 4.20 -2.64 21.92
C PHE A 77 5.23 -2.09 20.94
N VAL A 78 5.61 -2.85 19.92
CA VAL A 78 6.40 -2.36 18.79
C VAL A 78 5.50 -2.48 17.58
N ASP A 79 5.38 -1.38 16.88
CA ASP A 79 4.52 -1.27 15.72
C ASP A 79 5.43 -1.01 14.50
N ALA A 80 5.51 -1.98 13.59
CA ALA A 80 6.45 -1.99 12.48
C ALA A 80 5.77 -1.71 11.13
N ALA A 81 5.19 -0.50 11.00
CA ALA A 81 4.67 0.01 9.72
C ALA A 81 5.77 0.07 8.64
N CYS A 82 5.39 -0.17 7.39
CA CYS A 82 6.34 -0.28 6.28
C CYS A 82 6.91 1.06 5.83
N GLU A 83 6.05 2.06 5.65
CA GLU A 83 6.46 3.35 5.09
C GLU A 83 7.58 4.02 5.91
N PRO A 84 7.53 4.11 7.26
CA PRO A 84 8.60 4.72 8.03
C PRO A 84 9.96 3.99 7.92
N GLU A 85 9.96 2.69 7.62
CA GLU A 85 11.16 1.87 7.52
C GLU A 85 11.75 1.89 6.10
N TYR A 86 10.90 1.90 5.07
CA TYR A 86 11.31 1.68 3.69
C TYR A 86 11.10 2.87 2.75
N GLY A 87 10.27 3.86 3.13
CA GLY A 87 9.87 5.00 2.30
C GLY A 87 11.06 5.72 1.66
N ASP A 88 11.96 6.26 2.49
CA ASP A 88 13.17 6.98 2.03
C ASP A 88 13.99 6.17 1.01
N SER A 89 14.14 4.84 1.23
CA SER A 89 14.89 4.00 0.30
C SER A 89 14.17 3.75 -1.01
N VAL A 90 12.84 3.74 -1.04
CA VAL A 90 12.05 3.58 -2.27
C VAL A 90 12.09 4.89 -3.05
N ASP A 91 11.93 6.02 -2.38
CA ASP A 91 12.00 7.37 -2.96
C ASP A 91 13.38 7.61 -3.63
N ASP A 92 14.48 7.31 -2.93
CA ASP A 92 15.84 7.41 -3.46
C ASP A 92 16.03 6.55 -4.74
N ARG A 93 15.41 5.37 -4.80
CA ARG A 93 15.49 4.47 -5.96
C ARG A 93 14.64 4.98 -7.12
N LEU A 94 13.46 5.53 -6.82
CA LEU A 94 12.60 6.17 -7.84
C LEU A 94 13.30 7.39 -8.44
N GLU A 95 13.93 8.23 -7.62
CA GLU A 95 14.75 9.37 -8.07
C GLU A 95 15.85 8.89 -9.02
N VAL A 96 16.56 7.81 -8.69
CA VAL A 96 17.57 7.24 -9.60
C VAL A 96 16.97 6.77 -10.93
N MET A 97 15.74 6.25 -10.95
CA MET A 97 15.08 5.84 -12.19
C MET A 97 14.75 7.02 -13.11
N ILE A 98 14.31 8.13 -12.51
CA ILE A 98 13.84 9.33 -13.20
C ILE A 98 15.02 10.25 -13.52
N ASP A 99 15.70 10.76 -12.49
CA ASP A 99 16.68 11.85 -12.59
C ASP A 99 17.99 11.41 -13.25
N LYS A 100 18.34 10.12 -13.15
CA LYS A 100 19.49 9.55 -13.87
C LYS A 100 19.11 8.90 -15.21
N ASP A 101 17.85 9.06 -15.64
CA ASP A 101 17.31 8.53 -16.90
C ASP A 101 17.62 7.04 -17.12
N LYS A 102 17.54 6.22 -16.05
CA LYS A 102 17.89 4.80 -16.14
C LYS A 102 16.94 4.05 -17.07
N LEU A 103 15.64 4.38 -17.01
CA LEU A 103 14.60 3.83 -17.88
C LEU A 103 14.76 4.30 -19.34
N GLY A 104 14.95 5.60 -19.58
CA GLY A 104 15.12 6.10 -20.95
C GLY A 104 16.40 5.56 -21.59
N THR A 105 17.50 5.44 -20.84
CA THR A 105 18.75 4.85 -21.32
C THR A 105 18.54 3.44 -21.87
N ILE A 106 17.84 2.57 -21.13
CA ILE A 106 17.62 1.20 -21.59
C ILE A 106 16.65 1.12 -22.77
N TYR A 107 15.63 1.97 -22.81
CA TYR A 107 14.70 2.04 -23.94
C TYR A 107 15.38 2.53 -25.22
N LYS A 108 16.28 3.51 -25.14
CA LYS A 108 17.13 3.95 -26.25
C LYS A 108 17.99 2.81 -26.78
N GLU A 109 18.59 2.02 -25.89
CA GLU A 109 19.40 0.86 -26.27
C GLU A 109 18.57 -0.23 -26.99
N VAL A 110 17.35 -0.50 -26.53
CA VAL A 110 16.41 -1.41 -27.24
C VAL A 110 16.16 -0.92 -28.67
N ARG A 111 15.89 0.38 -28.85
CA ARG A 111 15.68 0.95 -30.19
C ARG A 111 16.93 0.87 -31.06
N ARG A 112 18.11 1.09 -30.49
CA ARG A 112 19.39 1.00 -31.23
C ARG A 112 19.63 -0.41 -31.77
N ARG A 113 19.30 -1.44 -31.00
CA ARG A 113 19.50 -2.85 -31.39
C ARG A 113 18.38 -3.40 -32.28
N ALA A 114 17.15 -2.97 -32.04
CA ALA A 114 15.95 -3.38 -32.78
C ALA A 114 15.27 -2.18 -33.47
N PRO A 115 15.93 -1.51 -34.43
CA PRO A 115 15.45 -0.25 -35.00
C PRO A 115 14.09 -0.35 -35.70
N PHE A 116 13.74 -1.53 -36.23
CA PHE A 116 12.48 -1.74 -36.94
C PHE A 116 11.40 -2.42 -36.08
N ALA A 117 11.62 -2.54 -34.78
CA ALA A 117 10.66 -3.16 -33.88
C ALA A 117 9.66 -2.14 -33.36
N ARG A 118 8.40 -2.56 -33.30
CA ARG A 118 7.43 -1.93 -32.39
C ARG A 118 7.84 -2.29 -30.97
N VAL A 119 7.91 -1.33 -30.06
CA VAL A 119 8.30 -1.56 -28.66
C VAL A 119 7.13 -1.23 -27.75
N LEU A 120 6.70 -2.20 -26.95
CA LEU A 120 5.67 -2.10 -25.92
C LEU A 120 6.36 -2.21 -24.56
N ILE A 121 6.22 -1.16 -23.75
CA ILE A 121 6.71 -1.11 -22.38
C ILE A 121 5.54 -1.38 -21.44
N LEU A 122 5.64 -2.41 -20.60
CA LEU A 122 4.60 -2.81 -19.66
C LEU A 122 4.87 -2.19 -18.30
N GLY A 123 3.82 -1.66 -17.66
CA GLY A 123 3.84 -1.30 -16.25
C GLY A 123 3.71 -2.51 -15.32
N TYR A 124 3.42 -2.24 -14.05
CA TYR A 124 3.15 -3.20 -13.00
C TYR A 124 1.70 -3.10 -12.49
N PRO A 125 1.07 -4.24 -12.12
CA PRO A 125 -0.28 -4.25 -11.56
C PRO A 125 -0.28 -3.74 -10.11
N ARG A 126 -1.39 -3.16 -9.65
CA ARG A 126 -1.59 -2.93 -8.22
C ARG A 126 -1.70 -4.25 -7.48
N PHE A 127 -1.25 -4.29 -6.24
CA PHE A 127 -1.24 -5.54 -5.47
C PHE A 127 -2.51 -5.73 -4.66
N TYR A 128 -2.98 -4.65 -4.06
CA TYR A 128 -4.09 -4.65 -3.11
C TYR A 128 -5.30 -3.91 -3.64
N VAL A 129 -6.45 -4.14 -3.01
CA VAL A 129 -7.67 -3.38 -3.25
C VAL A 129 -7.41 -1.89 -3.08
N GLU A 130 -7.99 -1.07 -3.96
CA GLU A 130 -7.92 0.38 -3.86
C GLU A 130 -8.48 0.87 -2.51
N GLY A 131 -7.67 1.61 -1.74
CA GLY A 131 -8.02 2.04 -0.38
C GLY A 131 -7.72 1.02 0.74
N GLY A 132 -7.19 -0.16 0.40
CA GLY A 132 -6.88 -1.23 1.35
C GLY A 132 -8.12 -2.00 1.81
N GLN A 133 -7.96 -3.28 2.13
CA GLN A 133 -9.06 -4.12 2.65
C GLN A 133 -8.51 -5.30 3.49
N HIS A 134 -9.42 -6.05 4.15
CA HIS A 134 -9.24 -7.36 4.81
C HIS A 134 -7.80 -7.72 5.18
N ASN A 135 -7.44 -7.64 6.45
CA ASN A 135 -6.05 -7.76 6.93
C ASN A 135 -5.86 -8.93 7.92
N ALA A 136 -6.51 -10.07 7.68
CA ALA A 136 -6.39 -11.21 8.60
C ALA A 136 -4.98 -11.82 8.57
N ALA A 137 -4.35 -11.96 9.74
CA ALA A 137 -2.99 -12.49 9.90
C ALA A 137 -2.83 -13.97 9.48
N HIS A 138 -3.93 -14.75 9.47
CA HIS A 138 -3.92 -16.17 9.14
C HIS A 138 -4.21 -16.47 7.66
N ASP A 139 -4.43 -15.43 6.85
CA ASP A 139 -4.81 -15.61 5.47
C ASP A 139 -3.57 -15.62 4.57
N ASP A 140 -3.45 -16.67 3.75
CA ASP A 140 -2.31 -16.86 2.85
C ASP A 140 -2.17 -15.76 1.78
N TYR A 141 -3.20 -14.93 1.56
CA TYR A 141 -3.20 -13.89 0.53
C TYR A 141 -3.09 -12.45 1.07
N CYS A 142 -3.26 -12.25 2.38
CA CYS A 142 -3.09 -10.92 2.99
C CYS A 142 -2.06 -10.90 4.13
N ALA A 143 -1.84 -12.04 4.81
CA ALA A 143 -0.84 -12.25 5.84
C ALA A 143 -0.73 -11.12 6.88
N GLY A 144 -1.86 -10.50 7.23
CA GLY A 144 -1.90 -9.43 8.23
C GLY A 144 -1.45 -8.06 7.73
N MET A 145 -1.20 -7.87 6.43
CA MET A 145 -0.78 -6.58 5.88
C MET A 145 -1.80 -5.49 6.21
N ARG A 146 -1.34 -4.40 6.82
CA ARG A 146 -2.22 -3.30 7.24
C ARG A 146 -2.82 -2.56 6.06
N MET A 147 -3.98 -1.94 6.26
CA MET A 147 -4.62 -1.22 5.16
C MET A 147 -3.77 -0.02 4.71
N THR A 148 -3.15 0.70 5.64
CA THR A 148 -2.20 1.77 5.34
C THR A 148 -0.97 1.29 4.55
N ASP A 149 -0.35 0.16 4.95
CA ASP A 149 0.78 -0.42 4.21
C ASP A 149 0.36 -0.90 2.81
N GLN A 150 -0.84 -1.49 2.67
CA GLN A 150 -1.39 -1.88 1.37
C GLN A 150 -1.55 -0.67 0.43
N ARG A 151 -2.09 0.44 0.96
CA ARG A 151 -2.26 1.71 0.25
C ARG A 151 -0.92 2.31 -0.17
N TRP A 152 0.02 2.38 0.77
CA TRP A 152 1.39 2.83 0.52
C TRP A 152 2.05 2.04 -0.62
N ILE A 153 2.02 0.70 -0.57
CA ILE A 153 2.58 -0.14 -1.64
C ILE A 153 1.92 0.16 -3.00
N ASN A 154 0.59 0.31 -3.01
CA ASN A 154 -0.13 0.66 -4.23
C ASN A 154 0.24 2.07 -4.76
N ARG A 155 0.50 3.05 -3.89
CA ARG A 155 1.01 4.39 -4.23
C ARG A 155 2.38 4.29 -4.91
N GLU A 156 3.33 3.56 -4.32
CA GLU A 156 4.66 3.38 -4.88
C GLU A 156 4.62 2.73 -6.28
N ILE A 157 3.72 1.75 -6.48
CA ILE A 157 3.51 1.15 -7.80
C ILE A 157 2.93 2.17 -8.80
N ARG A 158 2.01 3.06 -8.39
CA ARG A 158 1.50 4.14 -9.26
C ARG A 158 2.60 5.09 -9.69
N GLN A 159 3.39 5.58 -8.73
CA GLN A 159 4.48 6.51 -9.02
C GLN A 159 5.50 5.89 -9.98
N PHE A 160 5.89 4.64 -9.75
CA PHE A 160 6.81 3.94 -10.64
C PHE A 160 6.21 3.70 -12.04
N ASN A 161 4.92 3.37 -12.13
CA ASN A 161 4.22 3.26 -13.42
C ASN A 161 4.17 4.59 -14.18
N SER A 162 3.98 5.71 -13.49
CA SER A 162 4.05 7.05 -14.09
C SER A 162 5.45 7.32 -14.66
N ALA A 163 6.52 6.97 -13.94
CA ALA A 163 7.89 7.06 -14.44
C ALA A 163 8.11 6.19 -15.71
N ILE A 164 7.67 4.93 -15.68
CA ILE A 164 7.75 4.02 -16.83
C ILE A 164 7.00 4.58 -18.04
N SER A 165 5.76 5.04 -17.83
CA SER A 165 4.91 5.61 -18.89
C SER A 165 5.57 6.84 -19.49
N ASN A 166 6.01 7.79 -18.66
CA ASN A 166 6.62 9.03 -19.12
C ASN A 166 7.92 8.76 -19.92
N SER A 167 8.82 7.91 -19.43
CA SER A 167 10.04 7.53 -20.16
C SER A 167 9.76 6.78 -21.46
N ALA A 168 8.71 5.96 -21.52
CA ALA A 168 8.33 5.27 -22.76
C ALA A 168 7.75 6.25 -23.79
N ARG A 169 6.81 7.10 -23.36
CA ARG A 169 6.09 8.05 -24.22
C ARG A 169 7.03 9.15 -24.75
N SER A 170 8.00 9.62 -23.96
CA SER A 170 9.01 10.60 -24.42
C SER A 170 9.82 10.11 -25.61
N LEU A 171 10.00 8.80 -25.74
CA LEU A 171 10.70 8.16 -26.86
C LEU A 171 9.76 7.75 -28.01
N GLY A 172 8.46 8.04 -27.90
CA GLY A 172 7.42 7.60 -28.83
C GLY A 172 7.12 6.10 -28.76
N LEU A 173 7.51 5.44 -27.66
CA LEU A 173 7.19 4.04 -27.43
C LEU A 173 5.76 3.89 -26.90
N GLN A 174 5.21 2.69 -27.01
CA GLN A 174 3.88 2.40 -26.50
C GLN A 174 3.97 1.90 -25.07
N TYR A 175 3.25 2.55 -24.16
CA TYR A 175 3.04 2.08 -22.80
C TYR A 175 1.80 1.19 -22.72
N VAL A 176 1.88 0.09 -21.98
CA VAL A 176 0.78 -0.80 -21.64
C VAL A 176 0.58 -0.72 -20.12
N GLY A 177 -0.37 0.12 -19.71
CA GLY A 177 -0.75 0.27 -18.30
C GLY A 177 -1.55 -0.93 -17.84
N ILE A 178 -1.02 -1.66 -16.86
CA ILE A 178 -1.69 -2.83 -16.26
C ILE A 178 -2.01 -2.63 -14.77
N TYR A 179 -1.92 -1.39 -14.29
CA TYR A 179 -2.14 -1.04 -12.88
C TYR A 179 -3.52 -1.53 -12.39
N ASP A 180 -4.58 -1.22 -13.15
CA ASP A 180 -5.96 -1.56 -12.81
C ASP A 180 -6.43 -2.91 -13.38
N THR A 181 -5.59 -3.64 -14.12
CA THR A 181 -5.95 -4.97 -14.63
C THR A 181 -6.45 -5.93 -13.54
N PRO A 182 -5.90 -5.91 -12.31
CA PRO A 182 -6.39 -6.72 -11.20
C PRO A 182 -7.74 -6.28 -10.60
N ALA A 183 -8.43 -5.25 -11.12
CA ALA A 183 -9.63 -4.70 -10.49
C ALA A 183 -10.68 -5.77 -10.13
N GLY A 184 -10.98 -5.91 -8.84
CA GLY A 184 -11.90 -6.92 -8.30
C GLY A 184 -11.27 -8.30 -8.04
N HIS A 185 -9.97 -8.45 -8.26
CA HIS A 185 -9.18 -9.66 -8.16
C HIS A 185 -7.85 -9.42 -7.40
N GLU A 186 -7.73 -8.31 -6.69
CA GLU A 186 -6.53 -7.95 -5.93
C GLU A 186 -6.33 -8.82 -4.68
N LEU A 187 -5.12 -8.80 -4.13
CA LEU A 187 -4.88 -9.34 -2.79
C LEU A 187 -5.69 -8.56 -1.75
N CYS A 188 -6.04 -9.25 -0.66
CA CYS A 188 -6.92 -8.75 0.40
C CYS A 188 -8.35 -8.37 -0.08
N GLY A 189 -8.70 -8.67 -1.33
CA GLY A 189 -10.04 -8.48 -1.87
C GLY A 189 -11.00 -9.63 -1.55
N PRO A 190 -12.30 -9.45 -1.80
CA PRO A 190 -13.32 -10.46 -1.52
C PRO A 190 -13.36 -11.62 -2.54
N SER A 191 -12.59 -11.53 -3.62
CA SER A 191 -12.61 -12.51 -4.72
C SER A 191 -11.78 -13.74 -4.37
N ALA A 192 -12.30 -14.92 -4.74
CA ALA A 192 -11.54 -16.16 -4.67
C ALA A 192 -10.57 -16.34 -5.86
N ASP A 193 -10.87 -15.66 -6.98
CA ASP A 193 -10.06 -15.71 -8.20
C ASP A 193 -9.04 -14.58 -8.15
N LEU A 194 -7.99 -14.72 -7.35
CA LEU A 194 -6.96 -13.69 -7.20
C LEU A 194 -6.14 -13.54 -8.49
N PHE A 195 -5.71 -12.32 -8.79
CA PHE A 195 -4.82 -12.00 -9.90
C PHE A 195 -3.38 -12.38 -9.57
N LEU A 196 -2.93 -12.07 -8.36
CA LEU A 196 -1.60 -12.40 -7.85
C LEU A 196 -1.66 -13.66 -6.99
N ASN A 197 -0.54 -14.38 -6.95
CA ASN A 197 -0.29 -15.36 -5.90
C ASN A 197 -0.19 -14.64 -4.54
N GLY A 198 -0.80 -15.27 -3.53
CA GLY A 198 -0.70 -14.81 -2.15
C GLY A 198 0.71 -14.87 -1.56
N ILE A 199 0.81 -14.43 -0.31
CA ILE A 199 2.04 -14.34 0.46
C ILE A 199 2.42 -15.72 0.99
N LYS A 200 3.42 -16.35 0.38
CA LYS A 200 3.95 -17.63 0.84
C LYS A 200 5.22 -17.43 1.66
N LEU A 201 5.16 -17.74 2.96
CA LEU A 201 6.31 -17.58 3.88
C LEU A 201 7.49 -18.52 3.58
N PHE A 202 7.24 -19.69 2.97
CA PHE A 202 8.23 -20.75 2.77
C PHE A 202 8.51 -21.13 1.31
N ASP A 203 7.71 -20.64 0.36
CA ASP A 203 7.86 -20.87 -1.09
C ASP A 203 7.75 -19.53 -1.84
N GLN A 204 8.80 -18.72 -1.67
CA GLN A 204 8.77 -17.26 -1.87
C GLN A 204 8.87 -16.82 -3.33
N VAL A 205 9.17 -17.73 -4.27
CA VAL A 205 9.51 -17.35 -5.65
C VAL A 205 8.32 -16.75 -6.40
N GLU A 206 7.10 -17.16 -6.05
CA GLU A 206 5.88 -16.73 -6.74
C GLU A 206 5.05 -15.68 -5.97
N SER A 207 5.42 -15.34 -4.73
CA SER A 207 4.66 -14.37 -3.93
C SER A 207 4.55 -13.03 -4.67
N TYR A 208 3.36 -12.42 -4.69
CA TYR A 208 3.07 -11.16 -5.39
C TYR A 208 3.29 -11.19 -6.91
N HIS A 209 3.48 -12.36 -7.53
CA HIS A 209 3.53 -12.50 -8.98
C HIS A 209 2.14 -12.85 -9.54
N PRO A 210 1.80 -12.41 -10.77
CA PRO A 210 0.59 -12.86 -11.43
C PRO A 210 0.54 -14.39 -11.51
N ASN A 211 -0.60 -14.97 -11.16
CA ASN A 211 -0.83 -16.40 -11.38
C ASN A 211 -1.28 -16.65 -12.83
N GLU A 212 -1.70 -17.87 -13.16
CA GLU A 212 -2.21 -18.21 -14.50
C GLU A 212 -3.32 -17.24 -14.96
N PHE A 213 -4.30 -16.97 -14.09
CA PHE A 213 -5.39 -16.03 -14.37
C PHE A 213 -4.90 -14.59 -14.55
N GLY A 214 -3.99 -14.12 -13.68
CA GLY A 214 -3.37 -12.80 -13.84
C GLY A 214 -2.62 -12.64 -15.15
N HIS A 215 -1.84 -13.65 -15.55
CA HIS A 215 -1.15 -13.69 -16.84
C HIS A 215 -2.10 -13.70 -18.04
N GLU A 216 -3.25 -14.37 -17.95
CA GLU A 216 -4.28 -14.30 -18.99
C GLU A 216 -4.82 -12.88 -19.18
N LEU A 217 -5.05 -12.15 -18.09
CA LEU A 217 -5.55 -10.78 -18.15
C LEU A 217 -4.48 -9.83 -18.72
N ILE A 218 -3.23 -9.93 -18.27
CA ILE A 218 -2.10 -9.17 -18.86
C ILE A 218 -1.98 -9.45 -20.36
N ALA A 219 -2.09 -10.72 -20.77
CA ALA A 219 -2.01 -11.10 -22.18
C ALA A 219 -3.13 -10.46 -23.01
N ARG A 220 -4.33 -10.26 -22.44
CA ARG A 220 -5.43 -9.54 -23.10
C ARG A 220 -5.09 -8.07 -23.29
N ASP A 221 -4.51 -7.41 -22.29
CA ASP A 221 -4.11 -6.00 -22.38
C ASP A 221 -3.01 -5.79 -23.41
N VAL A 222 -1.98 -6.65 -23.40
CA VAL A 222 -0.92 -6.63 -24.42
C VAL A 222 -1.49 -6.90 -25.82
N THR A 223 -2.41 -7.86 -25.95
CA THR A 223 -3.06 -8.16 -27.24
C THR A 223 -3.91 -6.98 -27.73
N ALA A 224 -4.62 -6.30 -26.83
CA ALA A 224 -5.38 -5.10 -27.15
C ALA A 224 -4.44 -3.97 -27.60
N ALA A 225 -3.34 -3.76 -26.88
CA ALA A 225 -2.30 -2.79 -27.22
C ALA A 225 -1.69 -3.08 -28.61
N LEU A 226 -1.43 -4.35 -28.96
CA LEU A 226 -0.93 -4.75 -30.28
C LEU A 226 -1.92 -4.48 -31.41
N ARG A 227 -3.23 -4.57 -31.15
CA ARG A 227 -4.28 -4.28 -32.14
C ARG A 227 -4.54 -2.78 -32.28
N ALA A 228 -4.26 -2.00 -31.23
CA ALA A 228 -4.35 -0.55 -31.29
C ALA A 228 -3.30 0.01 -32.27
N PRO A 229 -3.62 1.11 -32.98
CA PRO A 229 -2.60 1.88 -33.68
C PRO A 229 -1.51 2.29 -32.68
N SER A 230 -0.23 2.29 -33.10
CA SER A 230 0.77 2.91 -32.23
C SER A 230 0.42 4.40 -32.01
N PRO A 231 0.96 5.04 -30.97
CA PRO A 231 0.74 6.47 -30.74
C PRO A 231 1.24 7.36 -31.88
N GLY A 232 0.73 8.59 -31.96
CA GLY A 232 1.15 9.60 -32.94
C GLY A 232 0.36 9.64 -34.25
N THR A 233 0.66 10.66 -35.05
CA THR A 233 0.03 10.94 -36.35
C THR A 233 0.89 10.39 -37.48
N LEU A 234 0.26 9.75 -38.47
CA LEU A 234 0.95 9.13 -39.61
C LEU A 234 0.98 10.07 -40.81
N PHE A 235 2.16 10.19 -41.43
CA PHE A 235 2.40 10.96 -42.64
C PHE A 235 3.08 10.07 -43.68
N ASN A 236 2.91 10.39 -44.97
CA ASN A 236 3.75 9.85 -46.03
C ASN A 236 4.57 11.00 -46.60
N VAL A 237 5.80 11.16 -46.11
CA VAL A 237 6.68 12.27 -46.49
C VAL A 237 7.38 11.92 -47.79
N HIS A 238 7.32 12.77 -48.81
CA HIS A 238 7.99 12.56 -50.10
C HIS A 238 9.38 13.22 -50.16
N PRO A 239 10.22 12.86 -51.15
CA PRO A 239 11.57 13.43 -51.28
C PRO A 239 11.54 14.94 -51.48
N GLY A 240 12.22 15.68 -50.61
CA GLY A 240 12.25 17.14 -50.61
C GLY A 240 10.94 17.81 -50.20
N GLU A 241 9.92 17.04 -49.79
CA GLU A 241 8.68 17.58 -49.26
C GLU A 241 8.89 18.11 -47.84
N THR A 242 8.19 19.19 -47.53
CA THR A 242 8.06 19.74 -46.17
C THR A 242 6.60 19.63 -45.73
N ILE A 243 6.36 18.99 -44.60
CA ILE A 243 5.04 18.90 -43.97
C ILE A 243 5.10 19.59 -42.61
N ASP A 244 4.20 20.54 -42.37
CA ASP A 244 4.06 21.22 -41.09
C ASP A 244 2.87 20.66 -40.31
N TYR A 245 3.09 20.36 -39.04
CA TYR A 245 2.09 19.89 -38.08
C TYR A 245 2.07 20.83 -36.86
N SER A 246 0.96 21.53 -36.67
CA SER A 246 0.80 22.43 -35.52
C SER A 246 0.16 21.75 -34.32
N PHE A 247 0.67 22.05 -33.13
CA PHE A 247 0.16 21.57 -31.84
C PHE A 247 0.32 22.65 -30.76
N GLN A 248 -0.36 22.47 -29.63
CA GLN A 248 -0.38 23.48 -28.55
C GLN A 248 -0.17 22.80 -27.18
N PRO A 249 1.07 22.71 -26.68
CA PRO A 249 1.34 22.26 -25.32
C PRO A 249 0.88 23.30 -24.29
N SER A 250 0.56 22.84 -23.09
CA SER A 250 0.19 23.65 -21.92
C SER A 250 1.40 24.14 -21.11
N GLY A 251 2.62 23.90 -21.60
CA GLY A 251 3.89 24.21 -20.90
C GLY A 251 4.39 23.04 -20.05
N GLY A 252 5.62 23.15 -19.52
CA GLY A 252 6.34 22.00 -18.95
C GLY A 252 7.14 21.25 -20.01
N ASP A 253 7.51 20.00 -19.74
CA ASP A 253 8.36 19.25 -20.67
C ASP A 253 7.59 18.81 -21.91
N LEU A 254 8.26 18.89 -23.06
CA LEU A 254 7.72 18.54 -24.37
C LEU A 254 8.66 17.57 -25.08
N ASP A 255 8.12 16.45 -25.51
CA ASP A 255 8.80 15.48 -26.33
C ASP A 255 8.17 15.42 -27.72
N ALA A 256 9.01 15.38 -28.76
CA ALA A 256 8.57 15.13 -30.12
C ALA A 256 9.46 14.04 -30.72
N SER A 257 8.86 12.94 -31.14
CA SER A 257 9.55 11.76 -31.66
C SER A 257 8.97 11.38 -33.01
N THR A 258 9.84 11.16 -33.98
CA THR A 258 9.49 10.61 -35.29
C THR A 258 9.99 9.17 -35.41
N GLN A 259 9.24 8.35 -36.13
CA GLN A 259 9.59 6.96 -36.41
C GLN A 259 9.32 6.63 -37.88
N TRP A 260 10.27 5.96 -38.53
CA TRP A 260 10.18 5.58 -39.95
C TRP A 260 10.84 4.21 -40.23
N PRO A 261 10.35 3.47 -41.24
CA PRO A 261 10.84 2.13 -41.56
C PRO A 261 12.18 2.04 -42.31
N GLY A 262 12.77 3.13 -42.81
CA GLY A 262 14.11 3.06 -43.42
C GLY A 262 14.71 4.32 -44.07
N SER A 263 13.96 5.41 -44.28
CA SER A 263 14.45 6.63 -44.94
C SER A 263 14.60 7.84 -43.99
N ASP A 264 15.64 8.67 -44.17
CA ASP A 264 15.89 9.82 -43.29
C ASP A 264 14.86 10.94 -43.50
N VAL A 265 13.98 11.13 -42.52
CA VAL A 265 13.08 12.27 -42.39
C VAL A 265 13.58 13.14 -41.25
N VAL A 266 13.85 14.41 -41.56
CA VAL A 266 14.36 15.37 -40.58
C VAL A 266 13.20 16.02 -39.87
N LEU A 267 13.18 15.91 -38.54
CA LEU A 267 12.27 16.65 -37.68
C LEU A 267 12.91 17.98 -37.25
N SER A 268 12.16 19.06 -37.32
CA SER A 268 12.47 20.30 -36.61
C SER A 268 11.23 20.83 -35.90
N LEU A 269 11.43 21.63 -34.86
CA LEU A 269 10.37 22.26 -34.08
C LEU A 269 10.52 23.77 -34.14
N THR A 270 9.41 24.48 -34.26
CA THR A 270 9.36 25.93 -34.13
C THR A 270 8.48 26.30 -32.94
N SER A 271 9.05 27.02 -31.98
CA SER A 271 8.34 27.48 -30.79
C SER A 271 7.43 28.69 -31.08
N PRO A 272 6.50 29.03 -30.18
CA PRO A 272 5.64 30.21 -30.29
C PRO A 272 6.42 31.52 -30.46
N SER A 273 7.58 31.66 -29.80
CA SER A 273 8.47 32.82 -29.96
C SER A 273 9.24 32.85 -31.29
N GLY A 274 9.14 31.78 -32.10
CA GLY A 274 9.83 31.63 -33.37
C GLY A 274 11.22 30.97 -33.26
N ARG A 275 11.58 30.40 -32.11
CA ARG A 275 12.82 29.63 -31.95
C ARG A 275 12.72 28.33 -32.76
N VAL A 276 13.62 28.14 -33.71
CA VAL A 276 13.73 26.90 -34.47
C VAL A 276 14.73 25.96 -33.79
N ILE A 277 14.29 24.74 -33.52
CA ILE A 277 15.04 23.64 -32.93
C ILE A 277 15.18 22.55 -34.01
N GLY A 278 16.41 22.16 -34.32
CA GLY A 278 16.71 21.11 -35.28
C GLY A 278 18.00 20.37 -34.90
N ARG A 279 18.53 19.53 -35.80
CA ARG A 279 19.69 18.66 -35.51
C ARG A 279 20.95 19.38 -35.01
N GLU A 280 21.12 20.62 -35.41
CA GLU A 280 22.29 21.43 -35.04
C GLU A 280 22.06 22.27 -33.76
N THR A 281 20.87 22.19 -33.16
CA THR A 281 20.54 22.96 -31.96
C THR A 281 21.25 22.37 -30.75
N SER A 282 22.19 23.14 -30.20
CA SER A 282 22.85 22.83 -28.92
C SER A 282 22.37 23.84 -27.87
N ALA A 283 21.51 23.40 -26.96
CA ALA A 283 21.00 24.22 -25.86
C ALA A 283 20.79 23.36 -24.60
N THR A 284 20.86 23.97 -23.42
CA THR A 284 20.77 23.25 -22.13
C THR A 284 19.38 22.69 -21.86
N ASP A 285 18.36 23.26 -22.48
CA ASP A 285 16.96 22.87 -22.38
C ASP A 285 16.53 21.89 -23.48
N VAL A 286 17.41 21.54 -24.41
CA VAL A 286 17.10 20.64 -25.52
C VAL A 286 18.00 19.41 -25.47
N SER A 287 17.40 18.24 -25.36
CA SER A 287 18.06 16.97 -25.64
C SER A 287 17.59 16.44 -26.99
N HIS A 288 18.51 15.94 -27.80
CA HIS A 288 18.24 15.46 -29.15
C HIS A 288 18.92 14.13 -29.39
N GLU A 289 18.22 13.23 -30.06
CA GLU A 289 18.73 11.91 -30.42
C GLU A 289 18.27 11.52 -31.83
N VAL A 290 19.20 10.99 -32.62
CA VAL A 290 18.93 10.47 -33.97
C VAL A 290 19.37 9.01 -34.01
N GLY A 291 18.43 8.13 -34.30
CA GLY A 291 18.66 6.72 -34.54
C GLY A 291 18.45 6.33 -36.01
N PRO A 292 18.62 5.05 -36.36
CA PRO A 292 18.46 4.57 -37.73
C PRO A 292 17.04 4.74 -38.30
N THR A 293 16.05 4.75 -37.41
CA THR A 293 14.61 4.70 -37.72
C THR A 293 13.81 5.73 -36.93
N PHE A 294 14.51 6.68 -36.29
CA PHE A 294 13.87 7.67 -35.45
C PHE A 294 14.69 8.93 -35.25
N GLU A 295 14.00 9.99 -34.89
CA GLU A 295 14.59 11.22 -34.38
C GLU A 295 13.69 11.78 -33.30
N SER A 296 14.25 12.12 -32.14
CA SER A 296 13.51 12.62 -30.98
C SER A 296 14.15 13.84 -30.37
N TYR A 297 13.30 14.76 -29.93
CA TYR A 297 13.65 15.93 -29.14
C TYR A 297 12.92 15.88 -27.81
N HIS A 298 13.63 16.23 -26.75
CA HIS A 298 13.08 16.59 -25.45
C HIS A 298 13.39 18.07 -25.18
N ILE A 299 12.38 18.83 -24.79
CA ILE A 299 12.45 20.26 -24.56
C ILE A 299 11.94 20.53 -23.15
N ALA A 300 12.86 20.89 -22.26
CA ALA A 300 12.53 21.23 -20.89
C ALA A 300 11.83 22.59 -20.84
N ASN A 301 10.75 22.69 -20.05
CA ASN A 301 10.00 23.95 -19.86
C ASN A 301 9.57 24.62 -21.18
N ALA A 302 8.96 23.86 -22.09
CA ALA A 302 8.47 24.35 -23.36
C ALA A 302 7.49 25.53 -23.21
N GLU A 303 7.59 26.50 -24.12
CA GLU A 303 6.69 27.66 -24.18
C GLU A 303 5.23 27.23 -24.35
N VAL A 304 4.33 27.86 -23.60
CA VAL A 304 2.88 27.73 -23.84
C VAL A 304 2.53 28.44 -25.15
N GLY A 305 1.77 27.77 -26.02
CA GLY A 305 1.26 28.38 -27.25
C GLY A 305 1.38 27.46 -28.46
N GLN A 306 1.28 28.02 -29.66
CA GLN A 306 1.34 27.24 -30.89
C GLN A 306 2.78 26.89 -31.26
N TRP A 307 3.07 25.60 -31.28
CA TRP A 307 4.27 25.02 -31.84
C TRP A 307 3.99 24.44 -33.23
N THR A 308 5.04 24.32 -34.03
CA THR A 308 5.01 23.61 -35.31
C THR A 308 6.12 22.57 -35.34
N ALA A 309 5.77 21.31 -35.56
CA ALA A 309 6.70 20.28 -35.98
C ALA A 309 6.76 20.25 -37.50
N THR A 310 7.97 20.34 -38.05
CA THR A 310 8.21 20.31 -39.50
C THR A 310 8.95 19.02 -39.83
N LEU A 311 8.36 18.23 -40.74
CA LEU A 311 8.94 17.01 -41.29
C LEU A 311 9.50 17.32 -42.68
N PHE A 312 10.79 17.04 -42.90
CA PHE A 312 11.44 17.23 -44.18
C PHE A 312 12.01 15.91 -44.74
N GLY A 313 11.60 15.55 -45.96
CA GLY A 313 12.06 14.33 -46.63
C GLY A 313 13.48 14.44 -47.18
N ALA A 314 14.49 14.41 -46.31
CA ALA A 314 15.89 14.64 -46.68
C ALA A 314 16.50 13.51 -47.53
N GLN A 315 16.29 12.25 -47.14
CA GLN A 315 16.75 11.09 -47.92
C GLN A 315 15.64 10.04 -48.03
N VAL A 316 14.54 10.45 -48.65
CA VAL A 316 13.35 9.63 -48.81
C VAL A 316 13.29 8.95 -50.17
N ALA A 317 12.78 7.71 -50.21
CA ALA A 317 12.53 6.99 -51.45
C ALA A 317 11.38 7.62 -52.28
N PRO A 318 11.33 7.42 -53.61
CA PRO A 318 10.32 8.07 -54.47
C PRO A 318 8.85 7.79 -54.08
N GLN A 319 8.56 6.63 -53.51
CA GLN A 319 7.22 6.26 -53.04
C GLN A 319 6.77 7.00 -51.77
N GLY A 320 7.67 7.77 -51.14
CA GLY A 320 7.46 8.37 -49.83
C GLY A 320 7.90 7.44 -48.70
N GLU A 321 8.07 8.04 -47.53
CA GLU A 321 8.36 7.35 -46.28
C GLU A 321 7.18 7.50 -45.33
N GLU A 322 6.66 6.38 -44.85
CA GLU A 322 5.65 6.41 -43.79
C GLU A 322 6.34 6.85 -42.49
N THR A 323 6.09 8.09 -42.06
CA THR A 323 6.66 8.68 -40.86
C THR A 323 5.58 8.95 -39.84
N ARG A 324 5.77 8.43 -38.64
CA ARG A 324 4.90 8.66 -37.49
C ARG A 324 5.50 9.75 -36.62
N LEU A 325 4.77 10.82 -36.37
CA LEU A 325 5.14 11.86 -35.41
C LEU A 325 4.30 11.67 -34.14
N ASP A 326 4.96 11.41 -33.03
CA ASP A 326 4.37 11.43 -31.69
C ASP A 326 4.84 12.70 -31.00
N VAL A 327 3.87 13.51 -30.55
CA VAL A 327 4.13 14.66 -29.70
C VAL A 327 3.54 14.33 -28.36
N TRP A 328 4.40 14.30 -27.35
CA TRP A 328 4.03 13.95 -25.99
C TRP A 328 4.40 15.10 -25.07
N GLN A 329 3.48 15.43 -24.18
CA GLN A 329 3.75 16.29 -23.07
C GLN A 329 3.38 15.50 -21.84
N ALA A 330 4.35 15.23 -20.97
CA ALA A 330 4.08 14.57 -19.71
C ALA A 330 3.08 15.44 -18.94
N PRO A 331 2.03 14.84 -18.34
CA PRO A 331 1.21 15.59 -17.41
C PRO A 331 2.09 16.09 -16.26
N PRO A 332 1.75 17.23 -15.63
CA PRO A 332 2.37 17.61 -14.37
C PRO A 332 2.35 16.42 -13.39
N ALA A 333 3.44 16.22 -12.67
CA ALA A 333 3.45 15.21 -11.62
C ALA A 333 2.55 15.68 -10.48
N ASN A 334 1.62 14.83 -10.04
CA ASN A 334 0.85 15.06 -8.82
C ASN A 334 1.80 15.20 -7.63
N LEU A 335 1.57 16.21 -6.79
CA LEU A 335 2.25 16.34 -5.51
C LEU A 335 1.44 15.63 -4.44
N ASP A 336 2.01 14.59 -3.83
CA ASP A 336 1.33 13.89 -2.75
C ASP A 336 0.90 14.86 -1.62
N PRO A 337 -0.26 14.64 -0.99
CA PRO A 337 -0.76 15.54 0.02
C PRO A 337 0.12 15.45 1.27
N THR A 338 0.02 16.43 2.17
CA THR A 338 0.65 16.37 3.49
C THR A 338 -0.38 15.97 4.55
N ALA A 339 -0.18 14.81 5.16
CA ALA A 339 -1.03 14.34 6.27
C ALA A 339 -0.64 15.04 7.59
N SER A 340 -1.65 15.52 8.31
CA SER A 340 -1.48 16.11 9.63
C SER A 340 -2.66 15.75 10.52
N MET A 341 -2.36 15.32 11.74
CA MET A 341 -3.37 14.94 12.71
C MET A 341 -3.14 15.56 14.09
N SER A 342 -4.24 15.79 14.80
CA SER A 342 -4.28 16.11 16.21
C SER A 342 -5.15 15.10 16.94
N LEU A 343 -4.66 14.62 18.09
CA LEU A 343 -5.35 13.68 18.97
C LEU A 343 -5.51 14.31 20.35
N ALA A 344 -6.67 14.12 20.97
CA ALA A 344 -6.90 14.46 22.38
C ALA A 344 -7.68 13.34 23.07
N SER A 345 -7.21 12.91 24.24
CA SER A 345 -7.84 11.83 25.01
C SER A 345 -8.68 12.35 26.18
N ALA A 346 -9.78 11.65 26.43
CA ALA A 346 -10.66 11.84 27.57
C ALA A 346 -11.14 10.46 28.05
N GLY A 347 -10.38 9.87 28.98
CA GLY A 347 -10.60 8.48 29.39
C GLY A 347 -10.40 7.52 28.21
N ARG A 348 -11.40 6.67 27.95
CA ARG A 348 -11.39 5.72 26.82
C ARG A 348 -11.68 6.34 25.45
N SER A 349 -12.10 7.60 25.42
CA SER A 349 -12.46 8.26 24.16
C SER A 349 -11.34 9.18 23.68
N ILE A 350 -11.14 9.21 22.37
CA ILE A 350 -10.24 10.14 21.71
C ILE A 350 -11.03 10.98 20.72
N THR A 351 -10.69 12.26 20.59
CA THR A 351 -11.14 13.13 19.50
C THR A 351 -10.00 13.34 18.53
N LEU A 352 -10.31 13.26 17.24
CA LEU A 352 -9.33 13.30 16.15
C LEU A 352 -9.68 14.43 15.19
N ASP A 353 -8.64 15.13 14.72
CA ASP A 353 -8.77 16.22 13.76
C ASP A 353 -7.66 16.15 12.71
N ALA A 354 -8.03 15.92 11.45
CA ALA A 354 -7.15 15.96 10.28
C ALA A 354 -7.14 17.35 9.59
N GLY A 355 -7.66 18.38 10.27
CA GLY A 355 -7.98 19.68 9.69
C GLY A 355 -6.80 20.46 9.14
N ALA A 356 -5.59 20.15 9.60
CA ALA A 356 -4.33 20.73 9.14
C ALA A 356 -3.68 19.97 7.96
N SER A 357 -4.28 18.86 7.52
CA SER A 357 -3.84 18.17 6.30
C SER A 357 -4.09 19.07 5.09
N ALA A 358 -3.18 19.05 4.13
CA ALA A 358 -3.21 19.92 2.96
C ALA A 358 -2.77 19.19 1.70
N ASP A 359 -3.19 19.72 0.58
CA ASP A 359 -2.74 19.33 -0.75
C ASP A 359 -2.36 20.62 -1.49
N ALA A 360 -1.22 20.61 -2.17
CA ALA A 360 -0.58 21.81 -2.72
C ALA A 360 -1.06 22.14 -4.14
N ASP A 361 -1.45 21.12 -4.91
CA ASP A 361 -1.91 21.21 -6.29
C ASP A 361 -3.36 20.74 -6.48
N GLY A 362 -3.97 20.11 -5.46
CA GLY A 362 -5.35 19.65 -5.52
C GLY A 362 -6.17 19.84 -4.25
N SER A 363 -6.99 18.83 -3.95
CA SER A 363 -7.84 18.75 -2.77
C SER A 363 -7.91 17.33 -2.19
N ILE A 364 -7.90 17.23 -0.87
CA ILE A 364 -8.07 15.94 -0.18
C ILE A 364 -9.53 15.46 -0.31
N VAL A 365 -9.70 14.27 -0.88
CA VAL A 365 -11.02 13.64 -1.11
C VAL A 365 -11.36 12.54 -0.10
N GLU A 366 -10.38 12.03 0.65
CA GLU A 366 -10.57 10.94 1.62
C GLU A 366 -9.72 11.12 2.88
N TYR A 367 -10.32 10.75 4.02
CA TYR A 367 -9.66 10.66 5.33
C TYR A 367 -10.04 9.32 5.95
N LEU A 368 -9.08 8.40 6.07
CA LEU A 368 -9.25 7.08 6.68
C LEU A 368 -8.41 7.01 7.96
N TRP A 369 -9.02 6.55 9.05
CA TRP A 369 -8.35 6.32 10.32
C TRP A 369 -8.30 4.84 10.64
N GLU A 370 -7.12 4.37 11.06
CA GLU A 370 -6.92 3.09 11.71
C GLU A 370 -6.55 3.34 13.19
N PHE A 371 -7.23 2.67 14.12
CA PHE A 371 -7.07 2.95 15.56
C PHE A 371 -6.17 1.97 16.30
N GLY A 372 -5.55 1.00 15.61
CA GLY A 372 -4.70 -0.02 16.23
C GLY A 372 -5.45 -1.07 17.08
N ASP A 373 -6.77 -0.94 17.25
CA ASP A 373 -7.65 -1.94 17.90
C ASP A 373 -8.40 -2.84 16.89
N GLY A 374 -8.04 -2.71 15.60
CA GLY A 374 -8.68 -3.41 14.48
C GLY A 374 -9.90 -2.69 13.90
N SER A 375 -10.32 -1.57 14.49
CA SER A 375 -11.38 -0.74 13.91
C SER A 375 -10.83 0.37 13.01
N THR A 376 -11.65 0.79 12.05
CA THR A 376 -11.36 1.89 11.14
C THR A 376 -12.57 2.80 10.99
N THR A 377 -12.35 4.07 10.63
CA THR A 377 -13.45 5.02 10.37
C THR A 377 -12.98 6.08 9.38
N THR A 378 -13.92 6.63 8.60
CA THR A 378 -13.64 7.75 7.71
C THR A 378 -14.19 9.07 8.23
N GLY A 379 -13.47 10.16 7.98
CA GLY A 379 -13.91 11.51 8.32
C GLY A 379 -12.77 12.45 8.70
N ARG A 380 -12.95 13.74 8.42
CA ARG A 380 -11.95 14.77 8.75
C ARG A 380 -11.85 15.05 10.25
N GLN A 381 -12.97 15.00 10.96
CA GLN A 381 -13.08 15.20 12.41
C GLN A 381 -14.05 14.18 12.98
N LEU A 382 -13.62 13.42 13.99
CA LEU A 382 -14.44 12.36 14.60
C LEU A 382 -13.98 12.02 16.02
N SER A 383 -14.70 11.11 16.68
CA SER A 383 -14.32 10.53 17.96
C SER A 383 -14.32 9.00 17.88
N HIS A 384 -13.38 8.38 18.58
CA HIS A 384 -13.31 6.92 18.74
C HIS A 384 -13.27 6.55 20.23
N THR A 385 -13.86 5.42 20.60
CA THR A 385 -13.89 4.95 21.98
C THR A 385 -13.36 3.53 22.04
N TYR A 386 -12.26 3.34 22.75
CA TYR A 386 -11.65 2.04 22.97
C TYR A 386 -12.40 1.25 24.05
N THR A 387 -12.39 -0.07 23.96
CA THR A 387 -12.95 -0.95 25.01
C THR A 387 -12.00 -1.09 26.19
N THR A 388 -10.69 -1.11 25.93
CA THR A 388 -9.65 -1.43 26.91
C THR A 388 -8.68 -0.26 27.05
N ALA A 389 -8.12 -0.07 28.24
CA ALA A 389 -6.97 0.81 28.41
C ALA A 389 -5.74 0.23 27.69
N GLY A 390 -4.89 1.08 27.14
CA GLY A 390 -3.70 0.65 26.44
C GLY A 390 -3.05 1.76 25.63
N THR A 391 -1.90 1.47 25.04
CA THR A 391 -1.32 2.32 23.99
C THR A 391 -1.75 1.74 22.65
N TYR A 392 -2.27 2.61 21.78
CA TYR A 392 -2.75 2.25 20.45
C TYR A 392 -2.05 3.12 19.41
N LEU A 393 -1.55 2.53 18.32
CA LEU A 393 -1.09 3.32 17.19
C LEU A 393 -2.30 3.80 16.40
N VAL A 394 -2.49 5.12 16.36
CA VAL A 394 -3.51 5.75 15.52
C VAL A 394 -2.83 6.21 14.23
N THR A 395 -3.34 5.77 13.09
CA THR A 395 -2.84 6.16 11.76
C THR A 395 -3.93 6.86 10.97
N LEU A 396 -3.60 8.03 10.43
CA LEU A 396 -4.39 8.72 9.42
C LEU A 396 -3.78 8.43 8.04
N ALA A 397 -4.63 8.01 7.11
CA ALA A 397 -4.31 7.94 5.69
C ALA A 397 -5.23 8.90 4.92
N ILE A 398 -4.67 9.79 4.12
CA ILE A 398 -5.41 10.72 3.26
C ILE A 398 -5.13 10.43 1.80
N ARG A 399 -6.10 10.76 0.93
CA ARG A 399 -5.96 10.72 -0.53
C ARG A 399 -6.45 12.02 -1.16
N ASP A 400 -5.73 12.51 -2.15
CA ASP A 400 -6.12 13.65 -2.98
C ASP A 400 -7.01 13.28 -4.17
N ASP A 401 -7.36 14.26 -5.00
CA ASP A 401 -8.19 14.07 -6.20
C ASP A 401 -7.45 13.50 -7.42
N GLU A 402 -6.13 13.33 -7.36
CA GLU A 402 -5.31 12.72 -8.40
C GLU A 402 -4.76 11.33 -8.02
N GLY A 403 -5.07 10.85 -6.80
CA GLY A 403 -4.70 9.53 -6.29
C GLY A 403 -3.40 9.49 -5.49
N GLY A 404 -2.81 10.64 -5.16
CA GLY A 404 -1.71 10.76 -4.21
C GLY A 404 -2.17 10.46 -2.79
N GLU A 405 -1.28 9.88 -2.00
CA GLU A 405 -1.59 9.40 -0.65
C GLU A 405 -0.50 9.75 0.34
N ALA A 406 -0.93 10.15 1.54
CA ALA A 406 -0.02 10.40 2.65
C ALA A 406 -0.55 9.87 3.96
N PHE A 407 0.38 9.55 4.84
CA PHE A 407 0.10 8.88 6.10
C PHE A 407 0.78 9.61 7.26
N VAL A 408 0.15 9.55 8.43
CA VAL A 408 0.75 10.02 9.68
C VAL A 408 0.27 9.14 10.82
N SER A 409 1.19 8.74 11.69
CA SER A 409 0.90 7.86 12.83
C SER A 409 1.38 8.44 14.15
N ALA A 410 0.69 8.13 15.24
CA ALA A 410 1.13 8.46 16.59
C ALA A 410 0.59 7.47 17.62
N ASP A 411 1.43 7.16 18.61
CA ASP A 411 1.02 6.42 19.78
C ASP A 411 0.05 7.24 20.61
N GLN A 412 -1.12 6.66 20.85
CA GLN A 412 -2.15 7.22 21.70
C GLN A 412 -2.31 6.36 22.94
N LEU A 413 -1.86 6.90 24.07
CA LEU A 413 -2.13 6.31 25.38
C LEU A 413 -3.60 6.58 25.76
N VAL A 414 -4.33 5.51 25.96
CA VAL A 414 -5.72 5.51 26.42
C VAL A 414 -5.73 5.01 27.85
N GLU A 415 -5.88 5.94 28.79
CA GLU A 415 -5.95 5.63 30.20
C GLU A 415 -7.41 5.63 30.68
N VAL A 416 -7.74 4.70 31.57
CA VAL A 416 -8.96 4.80 32.36
C VAL A 416 -8.57 5.48 33.66
N PRO A 417 -9.29 6.53 34.10
CA PRO A 417 -9.11 7.05 35.45
C PRO A 417 -9.18 5.88 36.43
N LYS A 418 -8.22 5.78 37.37
CA LYS A 418 -8.24 4.70 38.36
C LYS A 418 -9.63 4.60 38.97
N TYR A 419 -10.18 3.39 38.99
CA TYR A 419 -11.46 3.18 39.63
C TYR A 419 -11.33 3.57 41.10
N GLU A 420 -12.33 4.27 41.62
CA GLU A 420 -12.49 4.55 43.06
C GLU A 420 -12.98 3.28 43.78
N PHE A 421 -12.35 2.15 43.48
CA PHE A 421 -12.72 0.85 43.97
C PHE A 421 -12.27 0.71 45.42
N SER A 422 -13.20 0.94 46.32
CA SER A 422 -13.03 0.83 47.78
C SER A 422 -13.39 -0.56 48.33
N GLY A 423 -13.57 -1.53 47.43
CA GLY A 423 -13.85 -2.92 47.75
C GLY A 423 -15.32 -3.35 47.62
N PHE A 424 -15.60 -4.58 48.07
CA PHE A 424 -16.94 -5.17 47.99
C PHE A 424 -17.94 -4.52 48.96
N ARG A 425 -19.21 -4.47 48.54
CA ARG A 425 -20.37 -4.03 49.32
C ARG A 425 -21.27 -5.22 49.65
N SER A 426 -22.01 -5.10 50.75
CA SER A 426 -23.04 -6.08 51.17
C SER A 426 -23.88 -6.55 49.96
N PRO A 427 -24.08 -7.87 49.78
CA PRO A 427 -24.04 -8.92 50.81
C PRO A 427 -22.71 -9.67 50.97
N VAL A 428 -21.63 -9.16 50.37
CA VAL A 428 -20.29 -9.74 50.49
C VAL A 428 -19.37 -8.75 51.15
N ASP A 429 -18.71 -9.18 52.23
CA ASP A 429 -17.69 -8.42 52.91
C ASP A 429 -16.32 -8.64 52.25
N ALA A 430 -15.52 -7.58 52.16
CA ALA A 430 -14.14 -7.67 51.72
C ALA A 430 -13.28 -8.48 52.72
N ALA A 431 -12.14 -9.00 52.26
CA ALA A 431 -11.16 -9.64 53.13
C ALA A 431 -10.70 -8.66 54.24
N PRO A 432 -10.30 -9.14 55.44
CA PRO A 432 -9.97 -10.53 55.77
C PRO A 432 -11.16 -11.40 56.24
N ALA A 433 -12.39 -10.88 56.29
CA ALA A 433 -13.55 -11.63 56.72
C ALA A 433 -13.88 -12.79 55.75
N PHE A 434 -14.44 -13.87 56.30
CA PHE A 434 -14.94 -14.99 55.53
C PHE A 434 -16.46 -14.89 55.35
N ASN A 435 -16.88 -14.84 54.09
CA ASN A 435 -18.26 -14.92 53.65
C ASN A 435 -18.71 -16.38 53.64
N GLN A 436 -19.60 -16.76 54.54
CA GLN A 436 -20.13 -18.11 54.65
C GLN A 436 -21.40 -18.27 53.80
N MET A 437 -21.40 -19.24 52.89
CA MET A 437 -22.56 -19.55 52.04
C MET A 437 -22.62 -21.04 51.67
N LYS A 438 -23.78 -21.51 51.21
CA LYS A 438 -23.94 -22.88 50.70
C LYS A 438 -23.25 -23.03 49.34
N ALA A 439 -22.47 -24.09 49.16
CA ALA A 439 -21.87 -24.41 47.86
C ALA A 439 -22.93 -24.62 46.75
N GLY A 440 -22.60 -24.29 45.50
CA GLY A 440 -23.49 -24.47 44.35
C GLY A 440 -24.57 -23.40 44.19
N ARG A 441 -24.49 -22.29 44.94
CA ARG A 441 -25.35 -21.11 44.79
C ARG A 441 -24.66 -20.01 44.00
N ALA A 442 -25.43 -19.04 43.52
CA ALA A 442 -24.88 -17.79 42.99
C ALA A 442 -24.89 -16.70 44.06
N VAL A 443 -23.84 -15.88 44.10
CA VAL A 443 -23.70 -14.75 45.04
C VAL A 443 -23.52 -13.45 44.25
N PRO A 444 -24.32 -12.40 44.51
CA PRO A 444 -24.10 -11.10 43.91
C PRO A 444 -22.97 -10.36 44.65
N LEU A 445 -21.85 -10.15 43.97
CA LEU A 445 -20.76 -9.30 44.44
C LEU A 445 -21.00 -7.88 43.95
N LYS A 446 -21.24 -6.95 44.88
CA LYS A 446 -21.49 -5.55 44.58
C LYS A 446 -20.24 -4.71 44.77
N PHE A 447 -19.99 -3.79 43.85
CA PHE A 447 -18.88 -2.84 43.92
C PHE A 447 -19.21 -1.54 43.21
N ALA A 448 -18.58 -0.44 43.61
CA ALA A 448 -18.80 0.87 43.01
C ALA A 448 -17.43 1.47 42.61
N PRO A 449 -17.11 1.54 41.32
CA PRO A 449 -15.83 2.08 40.82
C PRO A 449 -15.83 3.61 40.66
N GLY A 450 -16.90 4.31 41.07
CA GLY A 450 -16.98 5.77 41.00
C GLY A 450 -17.76 6.34 39.81
N GLY A 451 -18.39 5.51 38.98
CA GLY A 451 -19.13 5.94 37.79
C GLY A 451 -19.69 4.77 36.98
N ASP A 452 -20.36 5.09 35.87
CA ASP A 452 -20.70 4.13 34.80
C ASP A 452 -19.54 4.10 33.80
N PHE A 453 -18.88 2.97 33.70
CA PHE A 453 -17.72 2.74 32.84
C PHE A 453 -18.00 1.67 31.76
N GLY A 454 -19.27 1.33 31.52
CA GLY A 454 -19.66 0.27 30.59
C GLY A 454 -19.54 -1.12 31.20
N MET A 455 -19.67 -2.16 30.37
CA MET A 455 -19.72 -3.57 30.81
C MET A 455 -18.37 -4.29 30.73
N ASP A 456 -17.38 -3.71 30.05
CA ASP A 456 -16.07 -4.31 29.80
C ASP A 456 -15.01 -3.84 30.81
N ILE A 457 -15.42 -3.64 32.07
CA ILE A 457 -14.57 -3.07 33.13
C ILE A 457 -13.77 -4.13 33.90
N LEU A 458 -13.92 -5.40 33.55
CA LEU A 458 -13.23 -6.53 34.19
C LEU A 458 -12.00 -6.88 33.38
N SER A 459 -10.86 -7.09 34.04
CA SER A 459 -9.66 -7.52 33.34
C SER A 459 -9.84 -8.91 32.71
N ALA A 460 -9.09 -9.23 31.66
CA ALA A 460 -9.06 -10.58 31.11
C ALA A 460 -8.74 -11.61 32.21
N GLY A 461 -9.51 -12.70 32.27
CA GLY A 461 -9.40 -13.73 33.31
C GLY A 461 -9.98 -13.35 34.69
N SER A 462 -10.55 -12.16 34.84
CA SER A 462 -11.26 -11.72 36.04
C SER A 462 -12.78 -11.90 35.89
N PRO A 463 -13.49 -12.20 37.00
CA PRO A 463 -12.94 -12.56 38.28
C PRO A 463 -12.41 -14.00 38.30
N SER A 464 -11.46 -14.24 39.21
CA SER A 464 -10.85 -15.55 39.41
C SER A 464 -11.14 -16.09 40.81
N SER A 465 -10.99 -17.40 40.99
CA SER A 465 -11.12 -18.01 42.31
C SER A 465 -10.11 -19.13 42.54
N THR A 466 -9.39 -19.04 43.65
CA THR A 466 -8.36 -20.01 44.08
C THR A 466 -8.73 -20.65 45.40
N ALA A 467 -8.34 -21.92 45.59
CA ALA A 467 -8.49 -22.58 46.89
C ALA A 467 -7.57 -21.93 47.93
N THR A 468 -8.05 -21.75 49.15
CA THR A 468 -7.28 -21.18 50.25
C THR A 468 -7.60 -21.89 51.56
N GLU A 469 -6.74 -21.76 52.56
CA GLU A 469 -6.98 -22.34 53.88
C GLU A 469 -8.10 -21.60 54.62
N CYS A 470 -8.94 -22.35 55.32
CA CYS A 470 -9.94 -21.77 56.21
C CYS A 470 -9.25 -21.25 57.48
N ALA A 471 -9.06 -19.93 57.58
CA ALA A 471 -8.42 -19.33 58.74
C ALA A 471 -9.21 -19.60 60.03
N THR A 472 -8.55 -20.18 61.03
CA THR A 472 -9.11 -20.38 62.37
C THR A 472 -9.18 -19.06 63.13
N GLY A 473 -10.37 -18.65 63.55
CA GLY A 473 -10.59 -17.41 64.32
C GLY A 473 -10.87 -16.15 63.48
N ALA A 474 -10.93 -16.25 62.15
CA ALA A 474 -11.35 -15.14 61.30
C ALA A 474 -12.84 -14.81 61.50
N ALA A 475 -13.21 -13.52 61.35
CA ALA A 475 -14.60 -13.09 61.37
C ALA A 475 -15.39 -13.80 60.26
N ILE A 476 -16.51 -14.43 60.62
CA ILE A 476 -17.39 -15.12 59.68
C ILE A 476 -18.67 -14.30 59.55
N SER A 477 -18.98 -13.88 58.32
CA SER A 477 -20.22 -13.19 57.95
C SER A 477 -21.05 -14.12 57.08
N ASN A 478 -22.34 -14.30 57.38
CA ASN A 478 -23.20 -15.09 56.50
C ASN A 478 -23.65 -14.22 55.33
N VAL A 479 -23.44 -14.68 54.10
CA VAL A 479 -23.90 -13.97 52.90
C VAL A 479 -25.43 -13.82 52.97
N GLU A 480 -25.92 -12.58 53.01
CA GLU A 480 -27.34 -12.31 53.30
C GLU A 480 -28.26 -12.57 52.10
N THR A 481 -27.70 -12.56 50.87
CA THR A 481 -28.47 -12.79 49.64
C THR A 481 -27.76 -13.79 48.72
N THR A 482 -28.47 -14.85 48.33
CA THR A 482 -28.01 -15.79 47.29
C THR A 482 -29.13 -16.05 46.30
N THR A 483 -28.79 -16.37 45.05
CA THR A 483 -29.76 -16.65 43.98
C THR A 483 -29.60 -18.06 43.42
N THR A 484 -30.62 -18.52 42.67
CA THR A 484 -30.57 -19.79 41.93
C THR A 484 -29.46 -19.72 40.88
N ALA A 485 -28.71 -20.81 40.73
CA ALA A 485 -27.53 -20.87 39.87
C ALA A 485 -27.88 -20.65 38.38
N GLY A 486 -27.69 -19.42 37.90
CA GLY A 486 -27.67 -19.05 36.48
C GLY A 486 -26.25 -18.95 35.93
N ASN A 487 -26.08 -18.34 34.74
CA ASN A 487 -24.78 -17.95 34.22
C ASN A 487 -24.22 -16.76 35.02
N SER A 488 -22.90 -16.64 35.12
CA SER A 488 -22.29 -15.43 35.68
C SER A 488 -22.59 -14.24 34.78
N SER A 489 -22.88 -13.09 35.38
CA SER A 489 -23.22 -11.86 34.64
C SER A 489 -22.77 -10.63 35.41
N LEU A 490 -22.36 -9.60 34.68
CA LEU A 490 -22.17 -8.26 35.22
C LEU A 490 -23.41 -7.41 34.87
N SER A 491 -23.80 -6.50 35.76
CA SER A 491 -24.83 -5.49 35.50
C SER A 491 -24.51 -4.19 36.25
N TYR A 492 -24.94 -3.04 35.72
CA TYR A 492 -24.79 -1.73 36.36
C TYR A 492 -26.16 -1.16 36.76
N ASP A 493 -26.25 -0.57 37.96
CA ASP A 493 -27.40 0.19 38.43
C ASP A 493 -27.04 1.68 38.54
N ALA A 494 -27.54 2.48 37.59
CA ALA A 494 -27.29 3.90 37.50
C ALA A 494 -27.86 4.71 38.68
N ALA A 495 -28.92 4.21 39.35
CA ALA A 495 -29.49 4.93 40.50
C ALA A 495 -28.58 4.84 41.74
N SER A 496 -27.84 3.73 41.88
CA SER A 496 -26.95 3.47 43.01
C SER A 496 -25.47 3.60 42.66
N GLY A 497 -25.13 3.83 41.39
CA GLY A 497 -23.75 3.88 40.91
C GLY A 497 -22.98 2.57 41.14
N THR A 498 -23.69 1.44 41.17
CA THR A 498 -23.15 0.16 41.66
C THR A 498 -23.19 -0.91 40.57
N TYR A 499 -22.07 -1.60 40.38
CA TYR A 499 -21.99 -2.83 39.60
C TYR A 499 -22.33 -4.04 40.48
N THR A 500 -22.98 -5.03 39.87
CA THR A 500 -23.22 -6.34 40.48
C THR A 500 -22.68 -7.43 39.57
N TYR A 501 -21.68 -8.16 40.03
CA TYR A 501 -21.22 -9.39 39.40
C TYR A 501 -21.87 -10.60 40.09
N VAL A 502 -22.70 -11.35 39.37
CA VAL A 502 -23.30 -12.58 39.88
C VAL A 502 -22.30 -13.72 39.69
N TRP A 503 -21.70 -14.19 40.78
CA TRP A 503 -20.72 -15.27 40.73
C TRP A 503 -21.36 -16.63 41.01
N LYS A 504 -21.30 -17.53 40.03
CA LYS A 504 -21.71 -18.92 40.19
C LYS A 504 -20.63 -19.74 40.88
N THR A 505 -20.99 -20.41 41.97
CA THR A 505 -20.09 -21.28 42.74
C THR A 505 -20.34 -22.75 42.43
N ALA A 506 -19.31 -23.61 42.57
CA ALA A 506 -19.46 -25.05 42.34
C ALA A 506 -19.99 -25.76 43.60
N SER A 507 -20.88 -26.74 43.43
CA SER A 507 -21.40 -27.56 44.53
C SER A 507 -20.31 -28.41 45.19
N THR A 508 -19.27 -28.77 44.43
CA THR A 508 -18.11 -29.55 44.90
C THR A 508 -17.21 -28.77 45.87
N TRP A 509 -17.42 -27.47 46.05
CA TRP A 509 -16.64 -26.66 46.99
C TRP A 509 -17.14 -26.76 48.43
N ALA A 510 -18.20 -27.52 48.72
CA ALA A 510 -18.68 -27.73 50.08
C ALA A 510 -17.55 -28.20 51.02
N GLY A 511 -17.42 -27.57 52.18
CA GLY A 511 -16.37 -27.85 53.15
C GLY A 511 -15.01 -27.19 52.85
N THR A 512 -14.89 -26.41 51.76
CA THR A 512 -13.63 -25.74 51.37
C THR A 512 -13.70 -24.22 51.57
N CYS A 513 -12.54 -23.59 51.56
CA CYS A 513 -12.39 -22.14 51.53
C CYS A 513 -11.75 -21.69 50.21
N ARG A 514 -12.18 -20.54 49.70
CA ARG A 514 -11.65 -19.96 48.46
C ARG A 514 -11.46 -18.46 48.59
N THR A 515 -10.46 -17.94 47.89
CA THR A 515 -10.31 -16.51 47.63
C THR A 515 -10.94 -16.23 46.27
N PHE A 516 -11.84 -15.25 46.22
CA PHE A 516 -12.34 -14.66 45.00
C PHE A 516 -11.59 -13.35 44.79
N THR A 517 -10.99 -13.18 43.61
CA THR A 517 -10.29 -11.96 43.24
C THR A 517 -11.04 -11.31 42.08
N LEU A 518 -11.49 -10.08 42.29
CA LEU A 518 -12.00 -9.22 41.23
C LEU A 518 -10.91 -8.24 40.86
N THR A 519 -10.40 -8.35 39.64
CA THR A 519 -9.49 -7.39 39.03
C THR A 519 -10.25 -6.62 37.95
N LEU A 520 -10.18 -5.30 38.01
CA LEU A 520 -10.73 -4.41 36.99
C LEU A 520 -9.68 -4.13 35.90
N ASP A 521 -10.10 -3.64 34.75
CA ASP A 521 -9.22 -3.46 33.59
C ASP A 521 -8.15 -2.35 33.74
N ASP A 522 -8.26 -1.49 34.76
CA ASP A 522 -7.19 -0.56 35.19
C ASP A 522 -6.12 -1.23 36.10
N GLY A 523 -6.26 -2.54 36.36
CA GLY A 523 -5.40 -3.32 37.25
C GLY A 523 -5.73 -3.20 38.75
N SER A 524 -6.68 -2.35 39.14
CA SER A 524 -7.19 -2.33 40.52
C SER A 524 -7.86 -3.66 40.86
N SER A 525 -7.68 -4.11 42.09
CA SER A 525 -8.24 -5.39 42.53
C SER A 525 -8.60 -5.40 44.00
N ASP A 526 -9.55 -6.26 44.34
CA ASP A 526 -9.91 -6.57 45.72
C ASP A 526 -10.33 -8.04 45.83
N VAL A 527 -10.33 -8.53 47.05
CA VAL A 527 -10.50 -9.94 47.37
C VAL A 527 -11.61 -10.15 48.38
N ALA A 528 -12.45 -11.14 48.10
CA ALA A 528 -13.43 -11.65 49.04
C ALA A 528 -13.07 -13.10 49.37
N LYS A 529 -13.03 -13.44 50.66
CA LYS A 529 -12.79 -14.82 51.11
C LYS A 529 -14.13 -15.49 51.37
N PHE A 530 -14.27 -16.73 50.94
CA PHE A 530 -15.49 -17.52 51.09
C PHE A 530 -15.23 -18.82 51.82
N LYS A 531 -16.15 -19.18 52.72
CA LYS A 531 -16.23 -20.49 53.38
C LYS A 531 -17.50 -21.19 52.96
N PHE A 532 -17.36 -22.29 52.23
CA PHE A 532 -18.51 -23.01 51.67
C PHE A 532 -18.98 -24.11 52.63
N LYS A 533 -20.26 -24.07 53.00
CA LYS A 533 -20.93 -25.12 53.78
C LYS A 533 -21.77 -26.05 52.93
#